data_AF-A0A355A253-F1
#
_entry.id   AF-A0A355A253-F1
#
_cell.length_a   1.000
_cell.length_b   1.000
_cell.length_c   1.000
_cell.angle_alpha   90.00
_cell.angle_beta   90.00
_cell.angle_gamma   90.00
#
_symmetry.space_group_name_H-M   'P 1'
#
loop_
_entity.id
_entity.type
_entity.pdbx_description
1 polymer ?
#
loop_
_entity_poly.entity_id
_entity_poly.type
_entity_poly.pdbx_seq_one_letter_code
_entity_poly.pdbx_strand_id
1 'polypeptide(L)'
;MIIDFHCHAFAKKISEKAVAFLENYYGIMAEKRRGDLKDALTIETTAGVDYFVLLVAATKPEQVIPANNWVVDVKKLGANELSLLSGLPRTAQPIIFGTIHPYYKDNQNELQRLRAEGIKGIKIHPEFQGFGLDDPKMYPLYEAFGEDLILLTHVGDKNPHPDNPSTPLKLKKVLRNFPRLRVVAAHLGGYHFWNDTLTELAGRDLYFDLSSTLKYIDPVLLKEIINRHGTEKLLFGSDYPIGDPAAELQLLEEMSIFTSSQFEAVAGLNAQRLLAIG
;
A
#
# COMPACT_ATOMS: atom_id res chain seq x y z
N MET A 1 1.55 -0.67 19.46
CA MET A 1 0.86 -1.38 18.37
C MET A 1 1.52 -0.96 17.07
N ILE A 2 1.87 -1.93 16.22
CA ILE A 2 2.53 -1.68 14.92
C ILE A 2 1.60 -2.13 13.80
N ILE A 3 1.44 -1.29 12.79
CA ILE A 3 0.62 -1.59 11.61
C ILE A 3 1.43 -1.37 10.34
N ASP A 4 1.73 -2.44 9.62
CA ASP A 4 2.30 -2.35 8.27
C ASP A 4 1.20 -1.99 7.26
N PHE A 5 1.22 -0.77 6.74
CA PHE A 5 0.18 -0.32 5.81
C PHE A 5 0.38 -0.81 4.36
N HIS A 6 1.48 -1.50 4.06
CA HIS A 6 1.81 -1.85 2.69
C HIS A 6 2.50 -3.22 2.63
N CYS A 7 1.68 -4.26 2.53
CA CYS A 7 2.14 -5.64 2.39
C CYS A 7 1.42 -6.33 1.23
N HIS A 8 2.17 -6.84 0.25
CA HIS A 8 1.64 -7.65 -0.84
C HIS A 8 1.84 -9.12 -0.54
N ALA A 9 0.77 -9.89 -0.61
CA ALA A 9 0.88 -11.34 -0.72
C ALA A 9 -0.01 -11.83 -1.84
N PHE A 10 0.33 -13.00 -2.37
CA PHE A 10 -0.31 -13.58 -3.53
C PHE A 10 -0.81 -14.98 -3.21
N ALA A 11 -1.84 -15.41 -3.96
CA ALA A 11 -2.27 -16.80 -3.91
C ALA A 11 -1.08 -17.72 -4.23
N LYS A 12 -0.91 -18.79 -3.45
CA LYS A 12 0.26 -19.69 -3.51
C LYS A 12 0.65 -20.14 -4.93
N LYS A 13 -0.34 -20.36 -5.80
CA LYS A 13 -0.12 -20.79 -7.20
C LYS A 13 0.58 -19.75 -8.10
N ILE A 14 0.61 -18.48 -7.70
CA ILE A 14 1.20 -17.38 -8.48
C ILE A 14 2.31 -16.62 -7.73
N SER A 15 2.54 -16.89 -6.44
CA SER A 15 3.41 -16.06 -5.60
C SER A 15 4.86 -16.03 -6.09
N GLU A 16 5.46 -17.17 -6.40
CA GLU A 16 6.84 -17.24 -6.90
C GLU A 16 7.00 -16.46 -8.21
N LYS A 17 6.03 -16.58 -9.13
CA LYS A 17 6.04 -15.84 -10.39
C LYS A 17 5.88 -14.33 -10.17
N ALA A 18 5.04 -13.93 -9.22
CA ALA A 18 4.82 -12.53 -8.88
C ALA A 18 6.09 -11.93 -8.26
N VAL A 19 6.73 -12.62 -7.30
CA VAL A 19 8.00 -12.20 -6.72
C VAL A 19 9.09 -12.08 -7.79
N ALA A 20 9.28 -13.10 -8.62
CA ALA A 20 10.28 -13.07 -9.69
C ALA A 20 10.03 -11.92 -10.70
N PHE A 21 8.77 -11.59 -10.97
CA PHE A 21 8.43 -10.44 -11.80
C PHE A 21 8.87 -9.12 -11.14
N LEU A 22 8.58 -8.92 -9.85
CA LEU A 22 8.96 -7.72 -9.11
C LEU A 22 10.49 -7.57 -9.01
N GLU A 23 11.20 -8.66 -8.69
CA GLU A 23 12.66 -8.70 -8.63
C GLU A 23 13.28 -8.29 -9.97
N ASN A 24 12.79 -8.87 -11.07
CA ASN A 24 13.28 -8.56 -12.41
C ASN A 24 12.95 -7.13 -12.84
N TYR A 25 11.75 -6.63 -12.52
CA TYR A 25 11.31 -5.30 -12.89
C TYR A 25 12.15 -4.21 -12.21
N TYR A 26 12.30 -4.31 -10.88
CA TYR A 26 13.03 -3.30 -10.12
C TYR A 26 14.55 -3.55 -10.08
N GLY A 27 15.00 -4.77 -10.40
CA GLY A 27 16.41 -5.17 -10.28
C GLY A 27 16.85 -5.28 -8.82
N ILE A 28 15.96 -5.79 -7.97
CA ILE A 28 16.16 -5.98 -6.53
C ILE A 28 15.89 -7.44 -6.17
N MET A 29 16.39 -7.91 -5.03
CA MET A 29 16.13 -9.26 -4.54
C MET A 29 15.19 -9.21 -3.35
N ALA A 30 14.16 -10.05 -3.36
CA ALA A 30 13.23 -10.24 -2.24
C ALA A 30 13.83 -11.13 -1.13
N GLU A 31 15.15 -11.33 -1.11
CA GLU A 31 15.89 -12.05 -0.08
C GLU A 31 15.29 -13.43 0.30
N LYS A 32 14.79 -14.17 -0.69
CA LYS A 32 14.13 -15.49 -0.55
C LYS A 32 12.71 -15.46 0.06
N ARG A 33 12.12 -14.28 0.28
CA ARG A 33 10.69 -14.13 0.61
C ARG A 33 9.84 -14.70 -0.53
N ARG A 34 8.86 -15.51 -0.20
CA ARG A 34 8.08 -16.32 -1.16
C ARG A 34 6.84 -15.60 -1.70
N GLY A 35 6.44 -14.50 -1.04
CA GLY A 35 5.29 -13.69 -1.41
C GLY A 35 3.94 -14.38 -1.24
N ASP A 36 3.89 -15.55 -0.58
CA ASP A 36 2.62 -16.21 -0.23
C ASP A 36 2.12 -15.77 1.15
N LEU A 37 0.83 -15.95 1.42
CA LEU A 37 0.23 -15.52 2.70
C LEU A 37 0.90 -16.14 3.93
N LYS A 38 1.33 -17.41 3.86
CA LYS A 38 2.01 -18.04 5.00
C LYS A 38 3.32 -17.31 5.29
N ASP A 39 4.08 -17.03 4.25
CA ASP A 39 5.36 -16.33 4.34
C ASP A 39 5.20 -14.91 4.89
N ALA A 40 4.23 -14.15 4.36
CA ALA A 40 3.87 -12.82 4.85
C ALA A 40 3.51 -12.87 6.35
N LEU A 41 2.58 -13.74 6.75
CA LEU A 41 2.19 -13.89 8.15
C LEU A 41 3.38 -14.18 9.06
N THR A 42 4.26 -15.10 8.67
CA THR A 42 5.45 -15.45 9.45
C THR A 42 6.39 -14.24 9.61
N ILE A 43 6.66 -13.51 8.52
CA ILE A 43 7.60 -12.39 8.51
C ILE A 43 7.06 -11.19 9.30
N GLU A 44 5.82 -10.78 9.02
CA GLU A 44 5.11 -9.71 9.73
C GLU A 44 5.09 -9.97 11.24
N THR A 45 4.69 -11.18 11.62
CA THR A 45 4.62 -11.56 13.04
C THR A 45 6.00 -11.54 13.71
N THR A 46 7.03 -12.04 13.02
CA THR A 46 8.39 -12.09 13.56
C THR A 46 8.98 -10.69 13.71
N ALA A 47 8.58 -9.75 12.85
CA ALA A 47 8.93 -8.33 12.95
C ALA A 47 8.17 -7.59 14.07
N GLY A 48 7.23 -8.24 14.76
CA GLY A 48 6.43 -7.63 15.84
C GLY A 48 5.24 -6.81 15.33
N VAL A 49 4.83 -6.98 14.07
CA VAL A 49 3.67 -6.31 13.49
C VAL A 49 2.38 -6.92 14.06
N ASP A 50 1.44 -6.07 14.50
CA ASP A 50 0.15 -6.51 15.04
C ASP A 50 -0.88 -6.70 13.91
N TYR A 51 -0.90 -5.77 12.95
CA TYR A 51 -1.78 -5.79 11.78
C TYR A 51 -1.00 -5.41 10.52
N PHE A 52 -1.38 -5.97 9.38
CA PHE A 52 -0.84 -5.50 8.10
C PHE A 52 -1.97 -5.34 7.09
N VAL A 53 -1.86 -4.34 6.22
CA VAL A 53 -2.80 -4.15 5.11
C VAL A 53 -2.37 -5.05 3.97
N LEU A 54 -3.18 -6.08 3.69
CA LEU A 54 -2.95 -7.02 2.62
C LEU A 54 -3.44 -6.43 1.29
N LEU A 55 -2.48 -6.21 0.39
CA LEU A 55 -2.65 -5.58 -0.90
C LEU A 55 -2.55 -6.60 -2.04
N VAL A 56 -3.41 -6.41 -3.04
CA VAL A 56 -3.34 -7.10 -4.34
C VAL A 56 -3.58 -6.09 -5.46
N ALA A 57 -3.00 -6.33 -6.63
CA ALA A 57 -3.28 -5.52 -7.82
C ALA A 57 -3.65 -6.43 -9.00
N ALA A 58 -4.84 -6.23 -9.57
CA ALA A 58 -5.26 -6.94 -10.77
C ALA A 58 -4.57 -6.31 -12.00
N THR A 59 -3.47 -6.91 -12.47
CA THR A 59 -2.70 -6.42 -13.64
C THR A 59 -3.44 -6.56 -14.95
N LYS A 60 -4.53 -7.34 -14.97
CA LYS A 60 -5.46 -7.45 -16.12
C LYS A 60 -6.92 -7.45 -15.66
N PRO A 61 -7.87 -7.03 -16.51
CA PRO A 61 -9.29 -6.97 -16.15
C PRO A 61 -9.88 -8.29 -15.68
N GLU A 62 -9.48 -9.40 -16.29
CA GLU A 62 -9.92 -10.76 -15.93
C GLU A 62 -9.43 -11.22 -14.54
N GLN A 63 -8.49 -10.50 -13.92
CA GLN A 63 -7.95 -10.83 -12.60
C GLN A 63 -8.71 -10.16 -11.44
N VAL A 64 -9.59 -9.19 -11.71
CA VAL A 64 -10.33 -8.46 -10.66
C VAL A 64 -11.09 -9.42 -9.74
N ILE A 65 -11.97 -10.25 -10.29
CA ILE A 65 -12.77 -11.19 -9.50
C ILE A 65 -11.90 -12.24 -8.79
N PRO A 66 -10.96 -12.94 -9.45
CA PRO A 66 -10.09 -13.89 -8.76
C PRO A 66 -9.25 -13.28 -7.63
N ALA A 67 -8.70 -12.07 -7.82
CA ALA A 67 -7.90 -11.41 -6.80
C ALA A 67 -8.75 -11.01 -5.59
N ASN A 68 -9.93 -10.43 -5.85
CA ASN A 68 -10.86 -10.01 -4.79
C ASN A 68 -11.46 -11.18 -4.03
N ASN A 69 -11.78 -12.29 -4.71
CA ASN A 69 -12.23 -13.52 -4.04
C ASN A 69 -11.15 -14.04 -3.10
N TRP A 70 -9.89 -14.05 -3.53
CA TRP A 70 -8.81 -14.53 -2.70
C TRP A 70 -8.63 -13.69 -1.42
N VAL A 71 -8.59 -12.35 -1.50
CA VAL A 71 -8.48 -11.53 -0.28
C VAL A 71 -9.70 -11.67 0.62
N VAL A 72 -10.91 -11.77 0.06
CA VAL A 72 -12.14 -12.02 0.84
C VAL A 72 -12.08 -13.38 1.56
N ASP A 73 -11.56 -14.42 0.91
CA ASP A 73 -11.35 -15.73 1.54
C ASP A 73 -10.31 -15.64 2.67
N VAL A 74 -9.24 -14.86 2.50
CA VAL A 74 -8.27 -14.60 3.58
C VAL A 74 -8.91 -13.91 4.77
N LYS A 75 -9.78 -12.90 4.55
CA LYS A 75 -10.50 -12.20 5.62
C LYS A 75 -11.43 -13.13 6.43
N LYS A 76 -11.92 -14.22 5.84
CA LYS A 76 -12.79 -15.19 6.53
C LYS A 76 -12.02 -16.11 7.47
N LEU A 77 -10.70 -16.18 7.34
CA LEU A 77 -9.85 -16.96 8.24
C LEU A 77 -9.85 -16.31 9.62
N GLY A 78 -10.21 -17.08 10.65
CA GLY A 78 -10.10 -16.66 12.03
C GLY A 78 -8.65 -16.67 12.53
N ALA A 79 -8.41 -16.02 13.67
CA ALA A 79 -7.08 -15.92 14.27
C ALA A 79 -6.38 -17.29 14.43
N ASN A 80 -7.12 -18.34 14.79
CA ASN A 80 -6.58 -19.70 14.94
C ASN A 80 -6.12 -20.31 13.60
N GLU A 81 -6.86 -20.06 12.51
CA GLU A 81 -6.51 -20.56 11.18
C GLU A 81 -5.27 -19.84 10.66
N LEU A 82 -5.16 -18.53 10.90
CA LEU A 82 -3.98 -17.74 10.56
C LEU A 82 -2.75 -18.17 11.38
N SER A 83 -2.91 -18.44 12.69
CA SER A 83 -1.85 -19.00 13.54
C SER A 83 -1.39 -20.38 13.05
N LEU A 84 -2.33 -21.26 12.67
CA LEU A 84 -1.99 -22.57 12.09
C LEU A 84 -1.24 -22.43 10.76
N LEU A 85 -1.66 -21.49 9.90
CA LEU A 85 -1.05 -21.26 8.60
C LEU A 85 0.40 -20.75 8.74
N SER A 86 0.63 -19.77 9.63
CA SER A 86 1.95 -19.22 9.92
C SER A 86 2.85 -20.17 10.71
N GLY A 87 2.25 -21.09 11.48
CA GLY A 87 2.96 -21.96 12.42
C GLY A 87 3.38 -21.26 13.71
N LEU A 88 2.80 -20.10 14.01
CA LEU A 88 3.11 -19.28 15.17
C LEU A 88 1.93 -19.26 16.16
N PRO A 89 2.17 -19.15 17.48
CA PRO A 89 1.10 -19.20 18.48
C PRO A 89 0.11 -18.02 18.35
N ARG A 90 0.62 -16.85 17.97
CA ARG A 90 -0.15 -15.67 17.58
C ARG A 90 0.48 -15.13 16.30
N THR A 91 -0.34 -14.56 15.41
CA THR A 91 0.13 -13.98 14.16
C THR A 91 -0.46 -12.60 13.91
N ALA A 92 0.26 -11.77 13.15
CA ALA A 92 -0.21 -10.50 12.64
C ALA A 92 -1.55 -10.68 11.88
N GLN A 93 -2.48 -9.77 12.06
CA GLN A 93 -3.81 -9.88 11.48
C GLN A 93 -3.91 -9.10 10.16
N PRO A 94 -4.31 -9.74 9.04
CA PRO A 94 -4.48 -9.07 7.77
C PRO A 94 -5.72 -8.17 7.76
N ILE A 95 -5.56 -6.96 7.25
CA ILE A 95 -6.66 -6.05 6.90
C ILE A 95 -6.70 -5.97 5.37
N ILE A 96 -7.79 -6.45 4.78
CA ILE A 96 -7.81 -6.63 3.33
C ILE A 96 -8.23 -5.37 2.58
N PHE A 97 -7.49 -5.08 1.51
CA PHE A 97 -7.93 -4.17 0.47
C PHE A 97 -8.30 -4.99 -0.77
N GLY A 98 -9.32 -4.53 -1.49
CA GLY A 98 -9.66 -5.06 -2.80
C GLY A 98 -8.79 -4.44 -3.90
N THR A 99 -9.04 -4.82 -5.14
CA THR A 99 -8.47 -4.19 -6.33
C THR A 99 -9.52 -4.07 -7.42
N ILE A 100 -9.30 -3.15 -8.33
CA ILE A 100 -10.14 -2.91 -9.51
C ILE A 100 -9.26 -2.62 -10.72
N HIS A 101 -9.84 -2.73 -11.91
CA HIS A 101 -9.18 -2.37 -13.16
C HIS A 101 -10.15 -1.56 -14.01
N PRO A 102 -9.75 -0.41 -14.59
CA PRO A 102 -10.66 0.46 -15.35
C PRO A 102 -11.33 -0.19 -16.57
N TYR A 103 -10.78 -1.31 -17.06
CA TYR A 103 -11.32 -2.04 -18.20
C TYR A 103 -12.14 -3.28 -17.79
N TYR A 104 -12.31 -3.54 -16.48
CA TYR A 104 -13.26 -4.54 -16.01
C TYR A 104 -14.70 -4.01 -16.13
N LYS A 105 -15.55 -4.75 -16.84
CA LYS A 105 -16.87 -4.26 -17.27
C LYS A 105 -17.85 -4.03 -16.12
N ASP A 106 -17.70 -4.75 -15.02
CA ASP A 106 -18.68 -4.78 -13.92
C ASP A 106 -18.11 -4.24 -12.60
N ASN A 107 -17.25 -3.21 -12.68
CA ASN A 107 -16.65 -2.59 -11.49
C ASN A 107 -17.69 -2.08 -10.49
N GLN A 108 -18.87 -1.64 -10.94
CA GLN A 108 -19.90 -1.11 -10.05
C GLN A 108 -20.45 -2.20 -9.11
N ASN A 109 -20.87 -3.34 -9.66
CA ASN A 109 -21.37 -4.44 -8.83
C ASN A 109 -20.25 -5.03 -7.98
N GLU A 110 -19.03 -5.12 -8.51
CA GLU A 110 -17.89 -5.62 -7.74
C GLU A 110 -17.56 -4.72 -6.54
N LEU A 111 -17.59 -3.40 -6.71
CA LEU A 111 -17.40 -2.47 -5.58
C LEU A 111 -18.51 -2.60 -4.53
N GLN A 112 -19.77 -2.79 -4.95
CA GLN A 112 -20.87 -3.05 -4.02
C GLN A 112 -20.67 -4.36 -3.24
N ARG A 113 -20.24 -5.42 -3.92
CA ARG A 113 -19.93 -6.71 -3.30
C ARG A 113 -18.80 -6.57 -2.29
N LEU A 114 -17.70 -5.92 -2.66
CA LEU A 114 -16.57 -5.72 -1.76
C LEU A 114 -16.95 -4.91 -0.52
N ARG A 115 -17.79 -3.88 -0.66
CA ARG A 115 -18.34 -3.14 0.48
C ARG A 115 -19.16 -4.04 1.40
N ALA A 116 -19.99 -4.92 0.84
CA ALA A 116 -20.76 -5.89 1.63
C ALA A 116 -19.85 -6.88 2.40
N GLU A 117 -18.67 -7.20 1.86
CA GLU A 117 -17.65 -8.02 2.54
C GLU A 117 -16.84 -7.22 3.60
N GLY A 118 -17.02 -5.90 3.64
CA GLY A 118 -16.39 -5.00 4.63
C GLY A 118 -14.92 -4.68 4.35
N ILE A 119 -14.51 -4.59 3.07
CA ILE A 119 -13.16 -4.10 2.74
C ILE A 119 -12.93 -2.68 3.27
N LYS A 120 -11.67 -2.34 3.54
CA LYS A 120 -11.29 -1.00 4.02
C LYS A 120 -10.83 -0.06 2.90
N GLY A 121 -10.44 -0.62 1.76
CA GLY A 121 -9.91 0.17 0.66
C GLY A 121 -9.63 -0.64 -0.59
N ILE A 122 -9.11 0.07 -1.60
CA ILE A 122 -8.76 -0.44 -2.92
C ILE A 122 -7.29 -0.13 -3.19
N LYS A 123 -6.56 -1.14 -3.67
CA LYS A 123 -5.21 -1.00 -4.20
C LYS A 123 -5.22 -0.92 -5.71
N ILE A 124 -4.52 0.08 -6.24
CA ILE A 124 -4.13 0.17 -7.65
C ILE A 124 -2.61 0.36 -7.82
N HIS A 125 -2.11 -0.07 -8.97
CA HIS A 125 -0.72 0.12 -9.41
C HIS A 125 -0.70 0.46 -10.90
N PRO A 126 -0.78 1.76 -11.26
CA PRO A 126 -0.94 2.22 -12.64
C PRO A 126 0.08 1.62 -13.64
N GLU A 127 1.34 1.47 -13.21
CA GLU A 127 2.45 0.90 -13.98
C GLU A 127 2.18 -0.55 -14.36
N PHE A 128 1.76 -1.38 -13.40
CA PHE A 128 1.52 -2.81 -13.63
C PHE A 128 0.13 -3.10 -14.22
N GLN A 129 -0.82 -2.17 -14.07
CA GLN A 129 -2.16 -2.30 -14.64
C GLN A 129 -2.32 -1.61 -16.00
N GLY A 130 -1.29 -0.88 -16.46
CA GLY A 130 -1.24 -0.32 -17.81
C GLY A 130 -2.22 0.83 -18.08
N PHE A 131 -2.42 1.73 -17.11
CA PHE A 131 -3.24 2.94 -17.29
C PHE A 131 -2.63 4.13 -16.56
N GLY A 132 -2.93 5.35 -17.00
CA GLY A 132 -2.50 6.57 -16.31
C GLY A 132 -3.32 6.82 -15.04
N LEU A 133 -2.69 7.28 -13.96
CA LEU A 133 -3.40 7.62 -12.72
C LEU A 133 -4.45 8.73 -12.95
N ASP A 134 -4.27 9.59 -13.94
CA ASP A 134 -5.23 10.61 -14.36
C ASP A 134 -6.08 10.19 -15.59
N ASP A 135 -6.12 8.89 -15.95
CA ASP A 135 -6.94 8.36 -17.04
C ASP A 135 -8.44 8.60 -16.76
N PRO A 136 -9.19 9.24 -17.69
CA PRO A 136 -10.62 9.47 -17.54
C PRO A 136 -11.46 8.22 -17.24
N LYS A 137 -10.99 7.01 -17.59
CA LYS A 137 -11.67 5.75 -17.26
C LYS A 137 -11.67 5.44 -15.75
N MET A 138 -10.74 6.03 -15.00
CA MET A 138 -10.71 5.91 -13.55
C MET A 138 -11.69 6.87 -12.85
N TYR A 139 -12.13 7.94 -13.52
CA TYR A 139 -12.92 8.99 -12.88
C TYR A 139 -14.25 8.48 -12.28
N PRO A 140 -15.02 7.62 -12.97
CA PRO A 140 -16.20 7.02 -12.36
C PRO A 140 -15.88 6.13 -11.14
N LEU A 141 -14.69 5.54 -11.10
CA LEU A 141 -14.24 4.68 -10.01
C LEU A 141 -13.81 5.52 -8.81
N TYR A 142 -13.06 6.61 -9.02
CA TYR A 142 -12.73 7.58 -7.96
C TYR A 142 -13.98 8.18 -7.32
N GLU A 143 -14.97 8.55 -8.13
CA GLU A 143 -16.26 9.02 -7.60
C GLU A 143 -16.98 7.92 -6.81
N ALA A 144 -16.97 6.69 -7.33
CA ALA A 144 -17.60 5.54 -6.67
C ALA A 144 -16.89 5.08 -5.40
N PHE A 145 -15.60 5.39 -5.20
CA PHE A 145 -14.89 5.10 -3.95
C PHE A 145 -15.35 5.99 -2.80
N GLY A 146 -15.73 7.24 -3.10
CA GLY A 146 -16.21 8.19 -2.10
C GLY A 146 -15.23 8.42 -0.95
N GLU A 147 -15.77 8.67 0.24
CA GLU A 147 -15.00 8.90 1.47
C GLU A 147 -14.85 7.60 2.30
N ASP A 148 -15.59 6.55 1.95
CA ASP A 148 -15.68 5.31 2.74
C ASP A 148 -14.61 4.28 2.38
N LEU A 149 -14.05 4.33 1.16
CA LEU A 149 -12.95 3.48 0.73
C LEU A 149 -11.64 4.26 0.65
N ILE A 150 -10.59 3.71 1.24
CA ILE A 150 -9.22 4.22 1.10
C ILE A 150 -8.67 3.77 -0.26
N LEU A 151 -8.23 4.71 -1.09
CA LEU A 151 -7.41 4.40 -2.26
C LEU A 151 -5.94 4.34 -1.84
N LEU A 152 -5.32 3.17 -1.90
CA LEU A 152 -3.86 3.06 -1.89
C LEU A 152 -3.37 2.96 -3.33
N THR A 153 -2.60 3.95 -3.79
CA THR A 153 -2.04 3.96 -5.14
C THR A 153 -0.53 3.94 -5.11
N HIS A 154 0.08 3.16 -6.02
CA HIS A 154 1.50 3.35 -6.32
C HIS A 154 1.67 4.73 -6.98
N VAL A 155 2.77 5.40 -6.65
CA VAL A 155 3.16 6.68 -7.27
C VAL A 155 4.66 6.66 -7.53
N GLY A 156 5.05 6.92 -8.78
CA GLY A 156 6.44 6.93 -9.20
C GLY A 156 6.90 5.59 -9.79
N ASP A 157 8.17 5.50 -10.13
CA ASP A 157 8.82 4.28 -10.64
C ASP A 157 10.36 4.47 -10.60
N LYS A 158 11.14 3.42 -10.84
CA LYS A 158 12.61 3.41 -10.87
C LYS A 158 13.22 4.49 -11.77
N ASN A 159 12.57 4.79 -12.90
CA ASN A 159 13.06 5.76 -13.88
C ASN A 159 12.06 6.93 -13.99
N PRO A 160 12.28 8.03 -13.24
CA PRO A 160 11.32 9.11 -13.17
C PRO A 160 11.22 9.88 -14.50
N HIS A 161 10.01 9.92 -15.06
CA HIS A 161 9.63 10.63 -16.27
C HIS A 161 8.21 11.21 -16.14
N PRO A 162 7.94 12.44 -16.63
CA PRO A 162 6.61 13.06 -16.53
C PRO A 162 5.45 12.23 -17.12
N ASP A 163 5.75 11.41 -18.12
CA ASP A 163 4.78 10.55 -18.79
C ASP A 163 4.55 9.20 -18.09
N ASN A 164 5.27 8.89 -17.00
CA ASN A 164 5.04 7.65 -16.25
C ASN A 164 3.56 7.51 -15.87
N PRO A 165 3.01 6.28 -15.84
CA PRO A 165 1.60 6.04 -15.54
C PRO A 165 1.12 6.77 -14.29
N SER A 166 1.90 6.74 -13.20
CA SER A 166 1.69 7.54 -12.00
C SER A 166 2.83 8.52 -11.76
N THR A 167 2.49 9.74 -11.34
CA THR A 167 3.44 10.76 -10.88
C THR A 167 2.78 11.63 -9.80
N PRO A 168 3.55 12.35 -8.96
CA PRO A 168 2.98 13.28 -8.00
C PRO A 168 2.06 14.33 -8.64
N LEU A 169 2.42 14.82 -9.83
CA LEU A 169 1.61 15.77 -10.59
C LEU A 169 0.26 15.17 -11.02
N LYS A 170 0.24 13.92 -11.51
CA LYS A 170 -1.00 13.23 -11.87
C LYS A 170 -1.87 13.02 -10.63
N LEU A 171 -1.28 12.61 -9.51
CA LEU A 171 -2.02 12.45 -8.26
C LEU A 171 -2.60 13.77 -7.76
N LYS A 172 -1.85 14.88 -7.83
CA LYS A 172 -2.37 16.22 -7.51
C LYS A 172 -3.62 16.57 -8.33
N LYS A 173 -3.66 16.23 -9.62
CA LYS A 173 -4.86 16.43 -10.46
C LYS A 173 -6.03 15.60 -9.97
N VAL A 174 -5.80 14.33 -9.61
CA VAL A 174 -6.83 13.43 -9.06
C VAL A 174 -7.39 14.02 -7.76
N LEU A 175 -6.54 14.39 -6.80
CA LEU A 175 -6.97 14.99 -5.53
C LEU A 175 -7.79 16.28 -5.73
N ARG A 176 -7.41 17.12 -6.70
CA ARG A 176 -8.17 18.33 -7.04
C ARG A 176 -9.55 18.01 -7.61
N ASN A 177 -9.64 17.01 -8.48
CA ASN A 177 -10.88 16.67 -9.17
C ASN A 177 -11.82 15.82 -8.30
N PHE A 178 -11.27 15.05 -7.35
CA PHE A 178 -12.00 14.15 -6.44
C PHE A 178 -11.64 14.45 -4.98
N PRO A 179 -12.04 15.63 -4.44
CA PRO A 179 -11.61 16.08 -3.11
C PRO A 179 -12.15 15.23 -1.95
N ARG A 180 -13.14 14.37 -2.21
CA ARG A 180 -13.68 13.41 -1.24
C ARG A 180 -12.86 12.12 -1.14
N LEU A 181 -11.94 11.90 -2.07
CA LEU A 181 -11.19 10.67 -2.14
C LEU A 181 -10.17 10.59 -1.01
N ARG A 182 -10.25 9.53 -0.20
CA ARG A 182 -9.28 9.26 0.84
C ARG A 182 -8.09 8.50 0.24
N VAL A 183 -6.95 9.17 0.08
CA VAL A 183 -5.78 8.61 -0.61
C VAL A 183 -4.64 8.30 0.35
N VAL A 184 -4.02 7.14 0.16
CA VAL A 184 -2.67 6.80 0.62
C VAL A 184 -1.79 6.68 -0.62
N ALA A 185 -0.80 7.56 -0.74
CA ALA A 185 0.15 7.55 -1.84
C ALA A 185 1.44 6.85 -1.40
N ALA A 186 1.75 5.74 -2.08
CA ALA A 186 2.86 4.91 -1.70
C ALA A 186 4.20 5.59 -1.89
N HIS A 187 5.19 5.12 -1.12
CA HIS A 187 6.60 5.48 -1.29
C HIS A 187 6.87 6.97 -1.11
N LEU A 188 6.32 7.52 -0.02
CA LEU A 188 6.32 8.95 0.27
C LEU A 188 5.79 9.76 -0.92
N GLY A 189 4.69 9.27 -1.50
CA GLY A 189 3.97 9.92 -2.59
C GLY A 189 4.69 9.95 -3.94
N GLY A 190 5.84 9.28 -4.11
CA GLY A 190 6.57 9.32 -5.37
C GLY A 190 7.91 8.60 -5.32
N TYR A 191 7.93 7.28 -5.52
CA TYR A 191 9.17 6.49 -5.62
C TYR A 191 10.09 7.09 -6.71
N HIS A 192 11.28 7.57 -6.32
CA HIS A 192 12.23 8.37 -7.13
C HIS A 192 11.71 9.73 -7.67
N PHE A 193 10.53 10.17 -7.25
CA PHE A 193 9.92 11.46 -7.57
C PHE A 193 9.84 12.41 -6.35
N TRP A 194 10.64 12.21 -5.30
CA TRP A 194 10.46 12.93 -4.03
C TRP A 194 10.58 14.46 -4.12
N ASN A 195 11.34 15.00 -5.08
CA ASN A 195 11.34 16.45 -5.35
C ASN A 195 9.95 16.94 -5.80
N ASP A 196 9.28 16.17 -6.66
CA ASP A 196 7.91 16.45 -7.09
C ASP A 196 6.91 16.15 -5.97
N THR A 197 7.16 15.17 -5.09
CA THR A 197 6.36 15.00 -3.86
C THR A 197 6.40 16.28 -3.03
N LEU A 198 7.58 16.84 -2.78
CA LEU A 198 7.75 18.04 -1.96
C LEU A 198 6.96 19.24 -2.51
N THR A 199 6.99 19.43 -3.83
CA THR A 199 6.36 20.58 -4.50
C THR A 199 4.86 20.37 -4.75
N GLU A 200 4.48 19.16 -5.17
CA GLU A 200 3.14 18.87 -5.66
C GLU A 200 2.21 18.25 -4.62
N LEU A 201 2.70 17.49 -3.64
CA LEU A 201 1.87 16.71 -2.71
C LEU A 201 2.04 17.07 -1.23
N ALA A 202 3.24 17.45 -0.79
CA ALA A 202 3.48 17.75 0.63
C ALA A 202 2.58 18.91 1.12
N GLY A 203 1.92 18.69 2.26
CA GLY A 203 0.93 19.59 2.86
C GLY A 203 -0.51 19.47 2.31
N ARG A 204 -0.78 18.56 1.36
CA ARG A 204 -2.15 18.27 0.91
C ARG A 204 -2.86 17.28 1.83
N ASP A 205 -4.18 17.16 1.62
CA ASP A 205 -5.00 16.18 2.33
C ASP A 205 -4.93 14.79 1.68
N LEU A 206 -3.86 14.07 2.00
CA LEU A 206 -3.65 12.65 1.70
C LEU A 206 -2.69 12.08 2.74
N TYR A 207 -2.57 10.76 2.77
CA TYR A 207 -1.56 10.05 3.54
C TYR A 207 -0.39 9.62 2.66
N PHE A 208 0.78 9.51 3.26
CA PHE A 208 1.94 8.84 2.67
C PHE A 208 2.28 7.60 3.48
N ASP A 209 2.50 6.46 2.82
CA ASP A 209 3.31 5.41 3.45
C ASP A 209 4.80 5.63 3.17
N LEU A 210 5.64 5.13 4.06
CA LEU A 210 7.09 5.28 4.01
C LEU A 210 7.81 4.11 3.34
N SER A 211 7.05 3.17 2.78
CA SER A 211 7.57 1.93 2.22
C SER A 211 8.50 2.18 1.03
N SER A 212 9.53 1.35 0.83
CA SER A 212 10.49 1.48 -0.28
C SER A 212 11.08 2.90 -0.44
N THR A 213 11.20 3.65 0.66
CA THR A 213 11.65 5.05 0.64
C THR A 213 12.91 5.28 1.46
N LEU A 214 12.91 4.84 2.73
CA LEU A 214 13.88 5.28 3.73
C LEU A 214 15.33 4.95 3.37
N LYS A 215 15.54 3.84 2.67
CA LYS A 215 16.86 3.43 2.17
C LYS A 215 17.40 4.28 1.01
N TYR A 216 16.53 4.94 0.26
CA TYR A 216 16.86 5.51 -1.06
C TYR A 216 16.80 7.04 -1.10
N ILE A 217 15.93 7.65 -0.31
CA ILE A 217 15.73 9.10 -0.33
C ILE A 217 16.90 9.83 0.36
N ASP A 218 17.21 11.03 -0.14
CA ASP A 218 18.11 11.94 0.57
C ASP A 218 17.51 12.34 1.95
N PRO A 219 18.26 12.23 3.05
CA PRO A 219 17.74 12.53 4.39
C PRO A 219 17.30 13.99 4.60
N VAL A 220 17.86 14.95 3.87
CA VAL A 220 17.45 16.36 3.96
C VAL A 220 16.10 16.54 3.27
N LEU A 221 15.96 16.02 2.05
CA LEU A 221 14.69 16.04 1.32
C LEU A 221 13.57 15.32 2.08
N LEU A 222 13.87 14.18 2.69
CA LEU A 222 12.94 13.44 3.54
C LEU A 222 12.40 14.31 4.68
N LYS A 223 13.31 14.98 5.42
CA LYS A 223 12.94 15.90 6.50
C LYS A 223 12.10 17.07 5.99
N GLU A 224 12.42 17.65 4.85
CA GLU A 224 11.64 18.74 4.24
C GLU A 224 10.21 18.30 3.90
N ILE A 225 10.05 17.14 3.28
CA ILE A 225 8.74 16.58 2.96
C ILE A 225 7.93 16.34 4.24
N ILE A 226 8.53 15.68 5.24
CA ILE A 226 7.87 15.38 6.51
C ILE A 226 7.46 16.65 7.24
N ASN A 227 8.35 17.65 7.34
CA ASN A 227 8.06 18.92 7.99
C ASN A 227 6.92 19.69 7.30
N ARG A 228 6.86 19.61 5.97
CA ARG A 228 5.79 20.27 5.19
C ARG A 228 4.48 19.50 5.23
N HIS A 229 4.52 18.17 5.29
CA HIS A 229 3.33 17.32 5.22
C HIS A 229 2.67 17.08 6.57
N GLY A 230 3.45 16.96 7.64
CA GLY A 230 2.97 16.61 8.97
C GLY A 230 3.06 15.11 9.25
N THR A 231 3.46 14.76 10.47
CA THR A 231 3.67 13.37 10.88
C THR A 231 2.38 12.59 11.07
N GLU A 232 1.24 13.28 11.25
CA GLU A 232 -0.08 12.69 11.48
C GLU A 232 -0.69 12.00 10.25
N LYS A 233 -0.13 12.27 9.07
CA LYS A 233 -0.53 11.65 7.79
C LYS A 233 0.54 10.73 7.20
N LEU A 234 1.55 10.37 7.99
CA LEU A 234 2.54 9.37 7.61
C LEU A 234 2.18 8.00 8.16
N LEU A 235 2.42 6.95 7.38
CA LEU A 235 2.12 5.57 7.72
C LEU A 235 3.40 4.74 7.54
N PHE A 236 3.69 3.87 8.50
CA PHE A 236 4.66 2.80 8.28
C PHE A 236 4.12 1.82 7.21
N GLY A 237 5.02 1.32 6.37
CA GLY A 237 4.74 0.22 5.46
C GLY A 237 6.04 -0.43 5.00
N SER A 238 6.08 -1.74 4.82
CA SER A 238 7.32 -2.43 4.43
C SER A 238 7.49 -2.61 2.93
N ASP A 239 6.41 -2.65 2.16
CA ASP A 239 6.40 -3.12 0.77
C ASP A 239 6.84 -4.59 0.64
N TYR A 240 6.52 -5.43 1.63
CA TYR A 240 6.66 -6.89 1.50
C TYR A 240 5.97 -7.37 0.20
N PRO A 241 6.55 -8.31 -0.58
CA PRO A 241 7.74 -9.11 -0.31
C PRO A 241 9.06 -8.45 -0.72
N ILE A 242 9.02 -7.23 -1.25
CA ILE A 242 10.23 -6.51 -1.63
C ILE A 242 10.99 -6.05 -0.39
N GLY A 243 10.34 -5.30 0.48
CA GLY A 243 10.91 -4.91 1.76
C GLY A 243 10.72 -5.97 2.84
N ASP A 244 11.43 -5.75 3.94
CA ASP A 244 11.32 -6.54 5.16
C ASP A 244 10.80 -5.62 6.29
N PRO A 245 9.69 -5.96 6.95
CA PRO A 245 9.10 -5.09 7.96
C PRO A 245 10.02 -4.84 9.15
N ALA A 246 10.86 -5.79 9.56
CA ALA A 246 11.79 -5.57 10.66
C ALA A 246 12.91 -4.60 10.25
N ALA A 247 13.44 -4.76 9.03
CA ALA A 247 14.46 -3.85 8.50
C ALA A 247 13.92 -2.43 8.30
N GLU A 248 12.70 -2.27 7.78
CA GLU A 248 12.08 -0.95 7.57
C GLU A 248 11.72 -0.27 8.90
N LEU A 249 11.26 -1.03 9.91
CA LEU A 249 11.07 -0.50 11.28
C LEU A 249 12.40 -0.03 11.89
N GLN A 250 13.47 -0.81 11.71
CA GLN A 250 14.80 -0.45 12.18
C GLN A 250 15.29 0.84 11.50
N LEU A 251 15.14 0.97 10.19
CA LEU A 251 15.48 2.20 9.46
C LEU A 251 14.67 3.41 9.97
N LEU A 252 13.37 3.21 10.21
CA LEU A 252 12.49 4.24 10.75
C LEU A 252 12.96 4.74 12.14
N GLU A 253 13.41 3.82 13.00
CA GLU A 253 13.95 4.14 14.33
C GLU A 253 15.31 4.86 14.23
N GLU A 254 16.23 4.33 13.42
CA GLU A 254 17.59 4.84 13.27
C GLU A 254 17.64 6.28 12.73
N MET A 255 16.68 6.66 11.90
CA MET A 255 16.56 8.03 11.37
C MET A 255 16.53 9.08 12.48
N SER A 256 16.02 8.75 13.67
CA SER A 256 16.02 9.64 14.85
C SER A 256 15.43 11.03 14.57
N ILE A 257 14.48 11.13 13.63
CA ILE A 257 13.81 12.39 13.26
C ILE A 257 12.47 12.58 13.95
N PHE A 258 11.95 11.53 14.59
CA PHE A 258 10.67 11.52 15.27
C PHE A 258 10.88 11.54 16.78
N THR A 259 10.02 12.27 17.50
CA THR A 259 9.84 12.02 18.93
C THR A 259 9.27 10.61 19.14
N SER A 260 9.36 10.06 20.36
CA SER A 260 8.74 8.77 20.68
C SER A 260 7.24 8.73 20.33
N SER A 261 6.50 9.80 20.61
CA SER A 261 5.07 9.90 20.26
C SER A 261 4.82 9.98 18.76
N GLN A 262 5.69 10.65 17.99
CA GLN A 262 5.60 10.67 16.53
C GLN A 262 5.95 9.31 15.94
N PHE A 263 6.96 8.63 16.48
CA PHE A 263 7.32 7.28 16.06
C PHE A 263 6.13 6.32 16.25
N GLU A 264 5.52 6.29 17.44
CA GLU A 264 4.32 5.48 17.71
C GLU A 264 3.16 5.83 16.76
N ALA A 265 2.99 7.13 16.47
CA ALA A 265 1.97 7.59 15.54
C ALA A 265 2.20 7.03 14.13
N VAL A 266 3.41 7.19 13.58
CA VAL A 266 3.78 6.71 12.25
C VAL A 266 3.78 5.19 12.17
N ALA A 267 4.31 4.51 13.19
CA ALA A 267 4.43 3.05 13.25
C ALA A 267 3.08 2.33 13.36
N GLY A 268 2.02 2.99 13.84
CA GLY A 268 0.71 2.33 13.92
C GLY A 268 -0.50 3.21 14.25
N LEU A 269 -0.40 4.25 15.09
CA LEU A 269 -1.61 4.95 15.55
C LEU A 269 -2.27 5.79 14.44
N ASN A 270 -1.51 6.26 13.45
CA ASN A 270 -2.07 6.92 12.27
C ASN A 270 -2.88 5.94 11.42
N ALA A 271 -2.32 4.76 11.16
CA ALA A 271 -3.00 3.68 10.44
C ALA A 271 -4.26 3.21 11.19
N GLN A 272 -4.19 3.08 12.51
CA GLN A 272 -5.31 2.71 13.37
C GLN A 272 -6.49 3.66 13.18
N ARG A 273 -6.22 4.97 13.26
CA ARG A 273 -7.22 6.02 13.08
C ARG A 273 -7.80 6.00 11.67
N LEU A 274 -6.94 5.85 10.67
CA LEU A 274 -7.34 5.82 9.26
C LEU A 274 -8.25 4.63 8.92
N LEU A 275 -7.94 3.44 9.45
CA LEU A 275 -8.67 2.19 9.23
C LEU A 275 -9.89 2.04 10.16
N ALA A 276 -9.99 2.89 11.18
CA ALA A 276 -10.99 2.84 12.24
C ALA A 276 -11.06 1.45 12.91
N ILE A 277 -9.91 1.00 13.43
CA ILE A 277 -9.80 -0.27 14.16
C ILE A 277 -9.44 -0.02 15.64
N GLY A 278 -10.03 -0.82 16.54
CA GLY A 278 -9.88 -0.69 18.00
C GLY A 278 -8.72 -1.48 18.55
#